data_AF-A0A949Z5R9-F1
#
_entry.id   AF-A0A949Z5R9-F1
#
_cell.length_a   1.000
_cell.length_b   1.000
_cell.length_c   1.000
_cell.angle_alpha   90.00
_cell.angle_beta   90.00
_cell.angle_gamma   90.00
#
_symmetry.space_group_name_H-M   'P 1'
#
loop_
_entity.id
_entity.type
_entity.pdbx_description
1 polymer ?
#
loop_
_entity_poly.entity_id
_entity_poly.type
_entity_poly.pdbx_seq_one_letter_code
_entity_poly.pdbx_strand_id
1 'polypeptide(L)'
;MHPGTAQILQQVFRVMYPHDNLDDSCYESVVLGFASKTLVDRDFADLVENGVRVLINQHHWAELSEVNRLEALKQIEDTPFFRAIRTEFILRFYRNPVVWKFLGYEGPSNELGGYLNRGFDDIGWLGGA
;
A
#
# COMPACT_ATOMS: atom_id res chain seq x y z
N MET A 1 10.38 13.09 -5.80
CA MET A 1 9.11 13.18 -5.06
C MET A 1 9.21 14.25 -3.98
N HIS A 2 8.21 15.13 -3.85
CA HIS A 2 8.15 16.14 -2.80
C HIS A 2 7.84 15.53 -1.42
N PRO A 3 8.35 16.08 -0.30
CA PRO A 3 8.03 15.57 1.04
C PRO A 3 6.53 15.53 1.37
N GLY A 4 5.77 16.55 0.96
CA GLY A 4 4.31 16.55 1.15
C GLY A 4 3.60 15.42 0.39
N THR A 5 4.13 15.05 -0.78
CA THR A 5 3.63 13.93 -1.59
C THR A 5 3.86 12.60 -0.90
N ALA A 6 5.03 12.41 -0.28
CA ALA A 6 5.34 11.21 0.49
C ALA A 6 4.34 11.00 1.65
N GLN A 7 4.07 12.06 2.41
CA GLN A 7 3.15 12.01 3.54
C GLN A 7 1.71 11.69 3.12
N ILE A 8 1.23 12.30 2.03
CA ILE A 8 -0.11 12.02 1.51
C ILE A 8 -0.21 10.59 0.99
N LEU A 9 0.81 10.08 0.29
CA LEU A 9 0.81 8.70 -0.16
C LEU A 9 0.74 7.71 1.00
N GLN A 10 1.48 7.94 2.09
CA GLN A 10 1.39 7.09 3.28
C GLN A 10 -0.04 7.06 3.85
N GLN A 11 -0.70 8.22 3.96
CA GLN A 11 -2.10 8.31 4.40
C GLN A 11 -3.05 7.62 3.43
N VAL A 12 -2.89 7.82 2.12
CA VAL A 12 -3.68 7.15 1.08
C VAL A 12 -3.56 5.64 1.22
N PHE A 13 -2.34 5.12 1.40
CA PHE A 13 -2.11 3.69 1.54
C PHE A 13 -2.71 3.11 2.81
N ARG A 14 -2.68 3.85 3.94
CA ARG A 14 -3.36 3.46 5.17
C ARG A 14 -4.88 3.35 4.98
N VAL A 15 -5.50 4.28 4.25
CA VAL A 15 -6.94 4.23 3.94
C VAL A 15 -7.27 3.09 2.97
N MET A 16 -6.42 2.85 1.95
CA MET A 16 -6.66 1.79 0.95
C MET A 16 -6.45 0.37 1.51
N TYR A 17 -5.51 0.21 2.44
CA TYR A 17 -5.10 -1.08 2.99
C TYR A 17 -4.92 -0.94 4.51
N PRO A 18 -6.02 -0.91 5.27
CA PRO A 18 -5.95 -0.69 6.73
C PRO A 18 -5.45 -1.96 7.43
N HIS A 19 -4.18 -1.98 7.79
CA HIS A 19 -3.56 -3.01 8.64
C HIS A 19 -3.18 -2.39 9.99
N ASP A 20 -4.15 -2.22 10.87
CA ASP A 20 -3.99 -1.47 12.14
C ASP A 20 -2.95 -2.10 13.09
N ASN A 21 -2.74 -3.41 12.96
CA ASN A 21 -1.78 -4.16 13.76
C ASN A 21 -0.37 -4.19 13.16
N LEU A 22 -0.16 -3.58 11.98
CA LEU A 22 1.16 -3.41 11.36
C LEU A 22 1.75 -2.03 11.67
N ASP A 23 3.04 -2.01 11.96
CA ASP A 23 3.82 -0.80 12.18
C ASP A 23 3.90 0.07 10.91
N ASP A 24 3.91 1.39 11.09
CA ASP A 24 3.99 2.37 9.98
C ASP A 24 5.22 2.19 9.10
N SER A 25 6.32 1.63 9.62
CA SER A 25 7.54 1.33 8.84
C SER A 25 7.28 0.47 7.60
N CYS A 26 6.25 -0.38 7.63
CA CYS A 26 5.86 -1.17 6.46
C CYS A 26 5.31 -0.28 5.33
N TYR A 27 4.58 0.78 5.67
CA TYR A 27 4.05 1.76 4.71
C TYR A 27 5.12 2.76 4.28
N GLU A 28 5.98 3.21 5.21
CA GLU A 28 7.12 4.06 4.92
C GLU A 28 8.08 3.41 3.92
N SER A 29 8.34 2.11 4.07
CA SER A 29 9.14 1.33 3.12
C SER A 29 8.55 1.35 1.71
N VAL A 30 7.22 1.28 1.58
CA VAL A 30 6.55 1.39 0.28
C VAL A 30 6.74 2.79 -0.30
N VAL A 31 6.53 3.85 0.49
CA VAL A 31 6.70 5.24 0.05
C VAL A 31 8.16 5.52 -0.37
N LEU A 32 9.15 4.98 0.35
CA LEU A 32 10.55 5.04 -0.05
C LEU A 32 10.77 4.36 -1.40
N GLY A 33 10.14 3.21 -1.62
CA GLY A 33 10.14 2.52 -2.91
C GLY A 33 9.57 3.35 -4.06
N PHE A 34 8.46 4.05 -3.81
CA PHE A 34 7.90 5.02 -4.76
C PHE A 34 8.88 6.16 -5.01
N ALA A 35 9.49 6.73 -3.96
CA ALA A 35 10.49 7.78 -4.08
C ALA A 35 11.61 7.34 -5.03
N SER A 36 12.18 6.15 -4.82
CA SER A 36 13.22 5.58 -5.68
C SER A 36 12.75 5.41 -7.12
N LYS A 37 11.52 4.92 -7.35
CA LYS A 37 10.96 4.79 -8.70
C LYS A 37 10.80 6.16 -9.39
N THR A 38 10.33 7.19 -8.68
CA THR A 38 10.19 8.54 -9.23
C THR A 38 11.53 9.18 -9.65
N LEU A 39 12.67 8.69 -9.14
CA LEU A 39 13.99 9.19 -9.54
C LEU A 39 14.41 8.70 -10.94
N VAL A 40 13.88 7.57 -11.39
CA VAL A 40 14.28 6.90 -12.64
C VAL A 40 13.17 6.84 -13.68
N ASP A 41 11.93 7.13 -13.30
CA ASP A 41 10.74 7.10 -14.14
C ASP A 41 10.00 8.45 -14.03
N ARG A 42 10.22 9.33 -15.03
CA ARG A 42 9.66 10.68 -15.04
C ARG A 42 8.14 10.67 -15.21
N ASP A 43 7.63 9.81 -16.09
CA ASP A 43 6.18 9.72 -16.36
C ASP A 43 5.44 9.27 -15.10
N PHE A 44 6.01 8.30 -14.37
CA PHE A 44 5.48 7.89 -13.07
C PHE A 44 5.59 8.99 -12.02
N ALA A 45 6.70 9.73 -11.99
CA ALA A 45 6.86 10.87 -11.08
C ALA A 45 5.77 11.92 -11.32
N ASP A 46 5.54 12.30 -12.58
CA ASP A 46 4.52 13.27 -12.96
C ASP A 46 3.11 12.76 -12.64
N LEU A 47 2.83 11.47 -12.89
CA LEU A 47 1.55 10.86 -12.54
C LEU A 47 1.26 10.96 -11.03
N VAL A 48 2.26 10.65 -10.21
CA VAL A 48 2.14 10.68 -8.74
C VAL A 48 1.96 12.11 -8.23
N GLU A 49 2.81 13.04 -8.65
CA GLU A 49 2.75 14.43 -8.18
C GLU A 49 1.44 15.12 -8.63
N ASN A 50 1.00 14.87 -9.87
CA ASN A 50 -0.27 15.42 -10.37
C ASN A 50 -1.47 14.82 -9.63
N GLY A 51 -1.48 13.51 -9.39
CA GLY A 51 -2.56 12.84 -8.67
C GLY A 51 -2.67 13.29 -7.21
N VAL A 52 -1.54 13.43 -6.52
CA VAL A 52 -1.53 13.99 -5.16
C VAL A 52 -2.00 15.45 -5.17
N ARG A 53 -1.61 16.26 -6.16
CA ARG A 53 -2.12 17.63 -6.28
C ARG A 53 -3.64 17.68 -6.46
N VAL A 54 -4.25 16.73 -7.16
CA VAL A 54 -5.71 16.61 -7.25
C VAL A 54 -6.32 16.31 -5.89
N LEU A 55 -5.76 15.37 -5.12
CA LEU A 55 -6.22 15.08 -3.76
C LEU A 55 -6.16 16.33 -2.85
N ILE A 56 -5.05 17.08 -2.90
CA ILE A 56 -4.89 18.30 -2.09
C ILE A 56 -5.90 19.37 -2.52
N ASN A 57 -5.93 19.71 -3.81
CA ASN A 57 -6.59 20.94 -4.27
C ASN A 57 -8.08 20.76 -4.56
N GLN A 58 -8.49 19.59 -5.03
CA GLN A 58 -9.88 19.33 -5.43
C GLN A 58 -10.68 18.63 -4.34
N HIS A 59 -10.02 17.73 -3.60
CA HIS A 59 -10.67 16.97 -2.52
C HIS A 59 -10.33 17.51 -1.12
N HIS A 60 -9.53 18.57 -1.01
CA HIS A 60 -9.16 19.17 0.28
C HIS A 60 -8.59 18.14 1.28
N TRP A 61 -7.76 17.20 0.79
CA TRP A 61 -7.35 15.98 1.51
C TRP A 61 -6.91 16.19 2.96
N ALA A 62 -6.17 17.27 3.23
CA ALA A 62 -5.65 17.59 4.56
C ALA A 62 -6.75 17.84 5.61
N GLU A 63 -7.93 18.27 5.17
CA GLU A 63 -9.08 18.62 6.02
C GLU A 63 -10.05 17.44 6.22
N LEU A 64 -9.87 16.35 5.46
CA LEU A 64 -10.80 15.22 5.48
C LEU A 64 -10.58 14.31 6.71
N SER A 65 -11.69 13.89 7.31
CA SER A 65 -11.72 12.72 8.19
C SER A 65 -11.38 11.45 7.42
N GLU A 66 -11.04 10.36 8.12
CA GLU A 66 -10.72 9.09 7.47
C GLU A 66 -11.86 8.54 6.59
N VAL A 67 -13.10 8.61 7.08
CA VAL A 67 -14.30 8.25 6.31
C VAL A 67 -14.41 9.09 5.03
N ASN A 68 -14.17 10.41 5.12
CA ASN A 68 -14.24 11.28 3.96
C ASN A 68 -13.05 11.05 2.99
N ARG A 69 -11.88 10.64 3.48
CA ARG A 69 -10.74 10.24 2.63
C ARG A 69 -11.08 8.99 1.81
N LEU A 70 -11.76 8.00 2.40
CA LEU A 70 -12.22 6.83 1.67
C LEU A 70 -13.17 7.23 0.53
N GLU A 71 -14.13 8.11 0.78
CA GLU A 71 -15.05 8.59 -0.25
C GLU A 71 -14.32 9.40 -1.34
N ALA A 72 -13.34 10.23 -0.99
CA ALA A 72 -12.50 10.92 -1.97
C ALA A 72 -11.71 9.94 -2.85
N LEU A 73 -11.19 8.85 -2.27
CA LEU A 73 -10.49 7.80 -3.01
C LEU A 73 -11.41 7.03 -3.96
N LYS A 74 -12.64 6.72 -3.55
CA LYS A 74 -13.64 6.10 -4.44
C LYS A 74 -13.96 6.98 -5.65
N GLN A 75 -14.05 8.29 -5.47
CA GLN A 75 -14.30 9.23 -6.58
C GLN A 75 -13.20 9.23 -7.64
N ILE A 76 -11.98 8.83 -7.29
CA ILE A 76 -10.83 8.77 -8.21
C ILE A 76 -10.42 7.34 -8.57
N GLU A 77 -11.19 6.32 -8.21
CA GLU A 77 -10.75 4.91 -8.33
C GLU A 77 -10.50 4.47 -9.78
N ASP A 78 -11.22 5.08 -10.73
CA ASP A 78 -11.07 4.87 -12.17
C ASP A 78 -9.99 5.75 -12.83
N THR A 79 -9.24 6.52 -12.06
CA THR A 79 -8.15 7.34 -12.60
C THR A 79 -6.89 6.49 -12.85
N PRO A 80 -6.06 6.87 -13.84
CA PRO A 80 -4.75 6.26 -14.03
C PRO A 80 -3.87 6.36 -12.78
N PHE A 81 -3.96 7.47 -12.04
CA PHE A 81 -3.23 7.69 -10.80
C PHE A 81 -3.60 6.64 -9.75
N PHE A 82 -4.89 6.47 -9.43
CA PHE A 82 -5.33 5.50 -8.42
C PHE A 82 -4.92 4.08 -8.78
N ARG A 83 -5.13 3.67 -10.05
CA ARG A 83 -4.70 2.34 -10.52
C ARG A 83 -3.20 2.12 -10.40
N ALA A 84 -2.39 3.12 -10.73
CA ALA A 84 -0.94 3.02 -10.67
C ALA A 84 -0.44 2.88 -9.22
N ILE A 85 -0.88 3.74 -8.31
CA ILE A 85 -0.46 3.68 -6.90
C ILE A 85 -0.96 2.39 -6.23
N ARG A 86 -2.18 1.92 -6.57
CA ARG A 86 -2.73 0.65 -6.08
C ARG A 86 -1.85 -0.54 -6.48
N THR A 87 -1.49 -0.60 -7.76
CA THR A 87 -0.69 -1.68 -8.33
C THR A 87 0.71 -1.70 -7.73
N GLU A 88 1.38 -0.55 -7.69
CA GLU A 88 2.73 -0.43 -7.16
C GLU A 88 2.76 -0.70 -5.64
N PHE A 89 1.72 -0.29 -4.90
CA PHE A 89 1.58 -0.64 -3.48
C PHE A 89 1.51 -2.15 -3.29
N ILE A 90 0.63 -2.85 -4.00
CA ILE A 90 0.47 -4.31 -3.86
C ILE A 90 1.78 -5.03 -4.17
N LEU A 91 2.47 -4.62 -5.23
CA LEU A 91 3.76 -5.19 -5.63
C LEU A 91 4.88 -4.96 -4.60
N ARG A 92 4.77 -3.96 -3.73
CA ARG A 92 5.79 -3.68 -2.71
C ARG A 92 5.40 -4.24 -1.35
N PHE A 93 4.21 -3.90 -0.87
CA PHE A 93 3.74 -4.21 0.46
C PHE A 93 3.62 -5.73 0.67
N TYR A 94 2.90 -6.43 -0.22
CA TYR A 94 2.70 -7.88 -0.09
C TYR A 94 3.87 -8.72 -0.60
N ARG A 95 4.99 -8.09 -1.01
CA ARG A 95 6.27 -8.77 -1.27
C ARG A 95 7.28 -8.56 -0.14
N ASN A 96 6.90 -7.88 0.94
CA ASN A 96 7.75 -7.63 2.09
C ASN A 96 7.66 -8.81 3.10
N PRO A 97 8.78 -9.50 3.41
CA PRO A 97 8.78 -10.58 4.40
C PRO A 97 8.32 -10.18 5.81
N VAL A 98 8.46 -8.91 6.20
CA VAL A 98 7.92 -8.40 7.47
C VAL A 98 6.39 -8.46 7.47
N VAL A 99 5.77 -8.07 6.35
CA VAL A 99 4.31 -8.17 6.16
C VAL A 99 3.89 -9.63 6.12
N TRP A 100 4.67 -10.52 5.50
CA TRP A 100 4.37 -11.96 5.46
C TRP A 100 4.27 -12.58 6.84
N LYS A 101 5.27 -12.32 7.70
CA LYS A 101 5.29 -12.81 9.08
C LYS A 101 4.05 -12.38 9.85
N PHE A 102 3.60 -11.14 9.65
CA PHE A 102 2.41 -10.62 10.28
C PHE A 102 1.12 -11.29 9.76
N LEU A 103 1.05 -11.55 8.45
CA LEU A 103 -0.10 -12.18 7.81
C LEU A 103 -0.14 -13.72 7.98
N GLY A 104 0.83 -14.32 8.68
CA GLY A 104 0.97 -15.77 8.77
C GLY A 104 1.37 -16.43 7.46
N TYR A 105 1.95 -15.67 6.52
CA TYR A 105 2.47 -16.22 5.27
C TYR A 105 3.93 -16.65 5.43
N GLU A 106 4.18 -17.94 5.26
CA GLU A 106 5.49 -18.57 5.42
C GLU A 106 6.47 -18.29 4.27
N GLY A 107 6.07 -17.50 3.27
CA GLY A 107 6.86 -17.26 2.07
C GLY A 107 6.84 -18.43 1.07
N PRO A 108 7.35 -18.22 -0.16
CA PRO A 108 7.29 -19.21 -1.24
C PRO A 108 7.80 -20.60 -0.82
N SER A 109 7.05 -21.66 -1.15
CA SER A 109 7.35 -23.03 -0.73
C SER A 109 7.62 -24.01 -1.87
N ASN A 110 7.61 -23.56 -3.14
CA ASN A 110 7.78 -24.44 -4.29
C ASN A 110 9.09 -25.25 -4.23
N GLU A 111 10.19 -24.59 -3.88
CA GLU A 111 11.51 -25.23 -3.70
C GLU A 111 11.62 -26.06 -2.41
N LEU A 112 10.63 -25.95 -1.53
CA LEU A 112 10.59 -26.55 -0.19
C LEU A 112 9.59 -27.71 -0.08
N GLY A 113 9.08 -28.20 -1.22
CA GLY A 113 8.13 -29.32 -1.26
C GLY A 113 6.66 -28.93 -0.98
N GLY A 114 6.32 -27.64 -1.07
CA GLY A 114 4.97 -27.13 -0.87
C GLY A 114 4.64 -26.78 0.59
N TYR A 115 3.37 -26.47 0.86
CA TYR A 115 2.91 -26.02 2.19
C TYR A 115 2.48 -27.14 3.13
N LEU A 116 2.43 -28.40 2.68
CA LEU A 116 1.93 -29.54 3.47
C LEU A 116 2.57 -29.62 4.87
N ASN A 117 3.87 -29.32 4.98
CA ASN A 117 4.61 -29.29 6.24
C ASN A 117 5.16 -27.89 6.58
N ARG A 118 4.57 -26.82 6.03
CA ARG A 118 5.01 -25.42 6.20
C ARG A 118 3.82 -24.48 6.46
N GLY A 119 3.04 -24.79 7.49
CA GLY A 119 2.00 -23.90 7.99
C GLY A 119 0.74 -23.80 7.13
N PHE A 120 0.50 -24.77 6.23
CA PHE A 120 -0.82 -24.92 5.58
C PHE A 120 -1.96 -24.98 6.61
N ASP A 121 -1.71 -25.61 7.76
CA ASP A 121 -2.67 -25.77 8.86
C ASP A 121 -2.51 -24.74 9.98
N ASP A 122 -1.61 -23.77 9.87
CA ASP A 122 -1.36 -22.72 10.89
C ASP A 122 -2.40 -21.58 10.80
N ILE A 123 -3.67 -21.95 10.62
CA ILE A 123 -4.75 -21.01 10.32
C ILE A 123 -5.49 -20.60 11.60
N GLY A 124 -5.04 -19.52 12.24
CA GLY A 124 -5.67 -18.98 13.45
C GLY A 124 -7.05 -18.32 13.24
N TRP A 125 -7.43 -17.98 12.00
CA TRP A 125 -8.69 -17.28 11.71
C TRP A 125 -9.90 -18.19 11.48
N LEU A 126 -9.69 -19.51 11.39
CA LEU A 126 -10.78 -20.49 11.30
C LEU A 126 -11.39 -20.84 12.67
N GLY A 127 -10.92 -20.22 13.76
CA GLY A 127 -11.48 -20.43 15.10
C GLY A 127 -11.43 -21.89 15.56
N GLY A 128 -10.34 -22.61 15.25
CA GLY A 128 -10.20 -24.01 15.63
C GLY A 128 -10.13 -24.21 17.15
N ALA A 129 -11.13 -24.95 17.66
CA ALA A 129 -11.27 -25.71 18.91
C ALA A 129 -10.24 -25.53 20.04
#